data_AF-A0NC64-F1
#
_entry.id   AF-A0NC64-F1
#
_cell.length_a   1.000
_cell.length_b   1.000
_cell.length_c   1.000
_cell.angle_alpha   90.00
_cell.angle_beta   90.00
_cell.angle_gamma   90.00
#
_symmetry.space_group_name_H-M   'P 1'
#
loop_
_entity.id
_entity.type
_entity.pdbx_description
1 polymer ?
#
loop_
_entity_poly.entity_id
_entity_poly.type
_entity_poly.pdbx_seq_one_letter_code
_entity_poly.pdbx_strand_id
1 'polypeptide(L)'
;GCFHVAVESQAFIQPVVISKYHFLKSKAKIFNRGQNIIKILPEVSCASLSKDDIPALMERVQKMMQREYEQLSEESLSINNISEVH
;
A
#
# COMPACT_ATOMS: atom_id res chain seq x y z
N GLY A 1 1.02 2.56 -19.13
CA GLY A 1 1.38 2.28 -17.72
C GLY A 1 0.45 1.21 -17.16
N CYS A 2 0.70 0.70 -15.94
CA CYS A 2 -0.04 -0.44 -15.38
C CYS A 2 -1.56 -0.22 -15.34
N PHE A 3 -2.01 0.98 -14.95
CA PHE A 3 -3.43 1.34 -14.94
C PHE A 3 -4.07 1.37 -16.34
N HIS A 4 -3.30 1.72 -17.39
CA HIS A 4 -3.81 1.65 -18.76
C HIS A 4 -4.04 0.20 -19.18
N VAL A 5 -3.10 -0.70 -18.84
CA VAL A 5 -3.23 -2.14 -19.14
C VAL A 5 -4.44 -2.73 -18.42
N ALA A 6 -4.64 -2.39 -17.14
CA ALA A 6 -5.79 -2.87 -16.37
C ALA A 6 -7.13 -2.40 -16.97
N VAL A 7 -7.22 -1.14 -17.39
CA VAL A 7 -8.42 -0.61 -18.05
C VAL A 7 -8.62 -1.20 -19.45
N GLU A 8 -7.60 -1.28 -20.29
CA GLU A 8 -7.71 -1.86 -21.64
C GLU A 8 -8.10 -3.35 -21.62
N SER A 9 -7.64 -4.08 -20.61
CA SER A 9 -8.00 -5.50 -20.40
C SER A 9 -9.28 -5.70 -19.57
N GLN A 10 -9.89 -4.63 -19.06
CA GLN A 10 -11.05 -4.69 -18.15
C GLN A 10 -10.80 -5.59 -16.93
N ALA A 11 -9.54 -5.65 -16.47
CA ALA A 11 -9.10 -6.51 -15.38
C ALA A 11 -9.34 -5.88 -14.01
N PHE A 12 -9.06 -6.65 -12.96
CA PHE A 12 -9.06 -6.16 -11.59
C PHE A 12 -7.68 -5.60 -11.21
N ILE A 13 -7.68 -4.54 -10.41
CA ILE A 13 -6.50 -4.05 -9.71
C ILE A 13 -6.58 -4.56 -8.27
N GLN A 14 -5.53 -5.24 -7.80
CA GLN A 14 -5.42 -5.72 -6.43
C GLN A 14 -4.55 -4.76 -5.60
N PRO A 15 -5.11 -3.90 -4.73
CA PRO A 15 -4.31 -3.00 -3.91
C PRO A 15 -3.69 -3.78 -2.74
N VAL A 16 -2.37 -3.65 -2.60
CA VAL A 16 -1.60 -4.27 -1.50
C VAL A 16 -0.82 -3.16 -0.80
N VAL A 17 -1.06 -3.02 0.51
CA VAL A 17 -0.46 -1.97 1.34
C VAL A 17 0.50 -2.62 2.33
N ILE A 18 1.70 -2.06 2.42
CA ILE A 18 2.73 -2.50 3.36
C ILE A 18 2.99 -1.35 4.33
N SER A 19 3.00 -1.63 5.63
CA SER A 19 3.33 -0.65 6.67
C SER A 19 4.70 -0.01 6.43
N LYS A 20 4.91 1.19 6.97
CA LYS A 20 6.24 1.82 6.99
C LYS A 20 7.29 0.92 7.66
N TYR A 21 8.46 0.86 7.03
CA TYR A 21 9.62 0.12 7.52
C TYR A 21 10.35 0.87 8.65
N HIS A 22 9.85 0.84 9.88
CA HIS A 22 10.49 1.55 11.01
C HIS A 22 11.86 1.01 11.40
N PHE A 23 12.08 -0.29 11.17
CA PHE A 23 13.34 -0.98 11.44
C PHE A 23 14.39 -0.84 10.33
N LEU A 24 14.04 -0.24 9.19
CA LEU A 24 14.96 0.01 8.07
C LEU A 24 15.21 1.51 7.93
N LYS A 25 16.40 1.96 8.32
CA LYS A 25 16.87 3.34 8.12
C LYS A 25 17.80 3.39 6.93
N SER A 26 17.23 3.44 5.72
CA SER A 26 18.00 3.36 4.46
C SER A 26 19.15 4.37 4.36
N LYS A 27 18.93 5.65 4.72
CA LYS A 27 19.98 6.69 4.68
C LYS A 27 21.17 6.38 5.60
N ALA A 28 20.90 5.79 6.76
CA ALA A 28 21.91 5.38 7.73
C ALA A 28 22.48 3.97 7.44
N LYS A 29 21.95 3.27 6.43
CA LYS A 29 22.27 1.87 6.10
C LYS A 29 22.09 0.91 7.29
N ILE A 30 21.11 1.17 8.15
CA ILE A 30 20.79 0.34 9.32
C ILE A 30 19.55 -0.51 9.02
N PHE A 31 19.65 -1.80 9.30
CA PHE A 31 18.56 -2.77 9.24
C PHE A 31 18.48 -3.51 10.57
N ASN A 32 17.45 -3.20 11.36
CA ASN A 32 17.20 -3.83 12.64
C ASN A 32 16.19 -4.98 12.49
N ARG A 33 16.09 -5.80 13.53
CA ARG A 33 14.97 -6.74 13.65
C ARG A 33 13.67 -5.92 13.79
N GLY A 34 12.63 -6.36 13.10
CA GLY A 34 11.32 -5.75 13.21
C GLY A 34 10.27 -6.56 12.45
N GLN A 35 9.03 -6.13 12.59
CA GLN A 35 7.87 -6.71 11.91
C GLN A 35 7.24 -5.66 10.99
N ASN A 36 6.66 -6.13 9.88
CA ASN A 36 5.79 -5.32 9.03
C ASN A 36 4.42 -5.94 8.94
N ILE A 37 3.45 -5.09 8.66
CA ILE A 37 2.08 -5.49 8.40
C ILE A 37 1.83 -5.34 6.91
N ILE A 38 1.25 -6.38 6.30
CA ILE A 38 0.81 -6.37 4.91
C ILE A 38 -0.71 -6.52 4.92
N LYS A 39 -1.40 -5.59 4.27
CA LYS A 39 -2.86 -5.63 4.09
C LYS A 39 -3.21 -5.69 2.62
N ILE A 40 -4.01 -6.69 2.27
CA ILE A 40 -4.59 -6.86 0.95
C ILE A 40 -5.99 -6.25 1.01
N LEU A 41 -6.23 -5.20 0.22
CA LEU A 41 -7.53 -4.53 0.18
C LEU A 41 -8.49 -5.23 -0.79
N PRO A 42 -9.79 -4.94 -0.75
CA PRO A 42 -10.70 -5.41 -1.79
C PRO A 42 -10.21 -5.01 -3.19
N GLU A 43 -10.44 -5.90 -4.14
CA GLU A 43 -10.10 -5.66 -5.54
C GLU A 43 -10.90 -4.47 -6.11
N VAL A 44 -10.29 -3.80 -7.08
CA VAL A 44 -10.90 -2.68 -7.78
C VAL A 44 -11.12 -3.09 -9.23
N SER A 45 -12.39 -3.32 -9.59
CA SER A 45 -12.77 -3.64 -10.96
C SER A 45 -12.54 -2.46 -11.91
N CYS A 46 -11.96 -2.73 -13.08
CA CYS A 46 -11.90 -1.79 -14.20
C CYS A 46 -13.01 -2.02 -15.23
N ALA A 47 -14.01 -2.85 -14.94
CA ALA A 47 -15.13 -3.09 -15.84
C ALA A 47 -15.85 -1.78 -16.17
N SER A 48 -16.13 -1.60 -17.46
CA SER A 48 -16.80 -0.43 -18.06
C SER A 48 -16.05 0.90 -17.92
N LEU A 49 -14.79 0.91 -17.45
CA LEU A 49 -13.96 2.11 -17.44
C LEU A 49 -13.32 2.36 -18.80
N SER A 50 -13.16 3.63 -19.13
CA SER A 50 -12.49 4.12 -20.33
C SER A 50 -11.14 4.78 -20.00
N LYS A 51 -10.40 5.21 -21.02
CA LYS A 51 -9.12 5.92 -20.84
C LYS A 51 -9.28 7.23 -20.08
N ASP A 52 -10.43 7.89 -20.22
CA ASP A 52 -10.71 9.17 -19.57
C ASP A 52 -10.93 9.02 -18.06
N ASP A 53 -11.27 7.81 -17.60
CA ASP A 53 -11.48 7.49 -16.19
C ASP A 53 -10.18 7.18 -15.44
N ILE A 54 -9.06 6.97 -16.16
CA ILE A 54 -7.78 6.55 -15.57
C ILE A 54 -7.28 7.51 -14.48
N PRO A 55 -7.29 8.85 -14.68
CA PRO A 55 -6.82 9.77 -13.64
C PRO A 55 -7.62 9.64 -12.34
N ALA A 56 -8.95 9.53 -12.44
CA ALA A 56 -9.83 9.36 -11.28
C ALA A 56 -9.65 7.99 -10.61
N LEU A 57 -9.46 6.92 -11.40
CA LEU A 57 -9.16 5.58 -10.90
C LEU A 57 -7.85 5.57 -10.10
N MET A 58 -6.79 6.21 -10.62
CA MET A 58 -5.50 6.32 -9.94
C MET A 58 -5.62 7.06 -8.62
N GLU A 59 -6.31 8.21 -8.61
CA GLU A 59 -6.52 8.99 -7.40
C GLU A 59 -7.33 8.21 -6.34
N ARG A 60 -8.38 7.50 -6.78
CA ARG A 60 -9.20 6.66 -5.88
C ARG A 60 -8.36 5.56 -5.23
N VAL A 61 -7.60 4.81 -6.03
CA VAL A 61 -6.74 3.72 -5.53
C VAL A 61 -5.66 4.26 -4.60
N GLN A 62 -5.02 5.38 -4.96
CA GLN A 62 -4.01 6.03 -4.13
C GLN A 62 -4.59 6.47 -2.79
N LYS A 63 -5.75 7.16 -2.78
CA LYS A 63 -6.40 7.62 -1.54
C LYS A 63 -6.77 6.46 -0.63
N MET A 64 -7.30 5.38 -1.20
CA MET A 64 -7.64 4.17 -0.45
C MET A 64 -6.41 3.55 0.19
N MET A 65 -5.34 3.33 -0.59
CA MET A 65 -4.10 2.74 -0.10
C MET A 65 -3.38 3.63 0.91
N GLN A 66 -3.42 4.96 0.74
CA GLN A 66 -2.77 5.92 1.62
C GLN A 66 -3.38 5.92 3.03
N ARG A 67 -4.71 5.89 3.13
CA ARG A 67 -5.41 5.80 4.43
C ARG A 67 -5.01 4.54 5.20
N GLU A 68 -4.95 3.42 4.49
CA GLU A 68 -4.56 2.14 5.06
C GLU A 68 -3.08 2.13 5.45
N TYR A 69 -2.23 2.75 4.63
CA TYR A 69 -0.80 2.88 4.93
C TYR A 69 -0.55 3.66 6.22
N GLU A 70 -1.29 4.75 6.46
CA GLU A 70 -1.19 5.55 7.69
C GLU A 70 -1.53 4.71 8.91
N GLN A 71 -2.67 4.01 8.88
CA GLN A 71 -3.11 3.12 9.96
C GLN A 71 -2.10 2.01 10.25
N LEU A 72 -1.65 1.30 9.21
CA LEU A 72 -0.66 0.22 9.34
C LEU A 72 0.70 0.73 9.82
N SER A 73 1.06 1.97 9.49
CA SER A 73 2.33 2.57 9.91
C SER A 73 2.31 2.93 11.39
N GLU A 74 1.18 3.39 11.92
CA GLU A 74 0.98 3.60 13.36
C GLU A 74 1.00 2.27 14.12
N GLU A 75 0.26 1.28 13.64
CA GLU A 75 0.20 -0.04 14.25
C GLU A 75 1.58 -0.74 14.26
N SER A 76 2.28 -0.72 13.13
CA SER A 76 3.64 -1.27 13.01
C SER A 76 4.62 -0.58 13.97
N LEU A 77 4.49 0.73 14.19
CA LEU A 77 5.34 1.43 15.15
C LEU A 77 5.12 0.90 16.58
N SER A 78 3.87 0.70 16.98
CA SER A 78 3.53 0.14 18.29
C SER A 78 4.11 -1.27 18.48
N ILE A 79 3.98 -2.14 17.48
CA ILE A 79 4.51 -3.52 17.53
C ILE A 79 6.04 -3.53 17.69
N ASN A 80 6.73 -2.71 16.90
CA ASN A 80 8.19 -2.67 16.92
C ASN A 80 8.75 -2.03 18.19
N ASN A 81 8.06 -1.05 18.79
CA ASN A 81 8.48 -0.44 20.06
C ASN A 81 8.30 -1.38 21.27
N ILE A 82 7.28 -2.25 21.25
CA ILE A 82 7.06 -3.24 22.32
C ILE A 82 8.13 -4.34 22.27
N SER A 83 8.66 -4.64 21.08
CA SER A 83 9.65 -5.70 20.86
C SER A 83 11.07 -5.35 21.35
N GLU A 84 11.37 -4.09 21.67
CA GLU A 84 12.67 -3.67 22.21
C GLU A 84 12.77 -3.82 23.75
N VAL A 85 11.68 -4.20 24.44
CA VAL A 85 11.60 -4.25 25.92
C VAL A 85 11.82 -5.66 26.50
N HIS A 86 12.18 -6.66 25.70
CA HIS A 86 12.51 -8.03 26.14
C HIS A 86 13.86 -8.47 25.56
#